data_AF-A0A2V7Z6T8-F1
#
_entry.id   AF-A0A2V7Z6T8-F1
#
_cell.length_a   1.000
_cell.length_b   1.000
_cell.length_c   1.000
_cell.angle_alpha   90.00
_cell.angle_beta   90.00
_cell.angle_gamma   90.00
#
_symmetry.space_group_name_H-M   'P 1'
#
loop_
_entity.id
_entity.type
_entity.pdbx_description
1 polymer ?
#
loop_
_entity_poly.entity_id
_entity_poly.type
_entity_poly.pdbx_seq_one_letter_code
_entity_poly.pdbx_strand_id
1 'polypeptide(L)'
;MSEDRRPFVKAYLSGAIEHSADGGRKWREDLAVFLREGLGHEVYDPAADERKNLTEEELAGFRRWKLEDPTRFREVVRKIIAWDLDRIESDTDYLVALWDRAASAGGGTAAEVTLAYRLGKPVYLVLAMPAAEASGWVLSAATEVFDNLGALESRLRENFGPDSRREDSAPLR
;
A
#
# COMPACT_ATOMS: atom_id res chain seq x y z
N MET A 1 15.31 -30.00 -7.45
CA MET A 1 14.23 -29.04 -7.77
C MET A 1 14.55 -27.79 -6.99
N SER A 2 15.09 -26.76 -7.64
CA SER A 2 15.46 -25.51 -6.97
C SER A 2 14.19 -24.78 -6.58
N GLU A 3 14.04 -24.46 -5.29
CA GLU A 3 13.09 -23.45 -4.86
C GLU A 3 13.44 -22.14 -5.58
N ASP A 4 12.57 -21.72 -6.48
CA ASP A 4 12.66 -20.45 -7.18
C ASP A 4 12.39 -19.34 -6.17
N ARG A 5 13.44 -18.94 -5.46
CA ARG A 5 13.41 -17.89 -4.45
C ARG A 5 13.15 -16.59 -5.21
N ARG A 6 11.92 -16.08 -5.18
CA ARG A 6 11.62 -14.72 -5.66
C ARG A 6 12.67 -13.78 -5.06
N PRO A 7 13.44 -13.04 -5.87
CA PRO A 7 14.68 -12.45 -5.38
C PRO A 7 14.44 -11.32 -4.37
N PHE A 8 13.25 -10.70 -4.36
CA PHE A 8 12.88 -9.64 -3.42
C PHE A 8 11.40 -9.69 -3.05
N VAL A 9 11.09 -9.39 -1.78
CA VAL A 9 9.71 -9.19 -1.30
C VAL A 9 9.28 -7.77 -1.62
N LYS A 10 8.05 -7.59 -2.11
CA LYS A 10 7.49 -6.31 -2.56
C LYS A 10 6.35 -5.82 -1.68
N ALA A 11 6.48 -4.60 -1.18
CA ALA A 11 5.46 -3.90 -0.40
C ALA A 11 4.77 -2.81 -1.23
N TYR A 12 3.44 -2.72 -1.11
CA TYR A 12 2.64 -1.61 -1.66
C TYR A 12 2.21 -0.66 -0.54
N LEU A 13 2.42 0.66 -0.71
CA LEU A 13 2.06 1.67 0.29
C LEU A 13 0.74 2.38 -0.04
N SER A 14 -0.32 1.96 0.64
CA SER A 14 -1.67 2.50 0.50
C SER A 14 -1.98 3.56 1.56
N GLY A 15 -2.70 4.62 1.18
CA GLY A 15 -3.08 5.71 2.09
C GLY A 15 -3.51 6.97 1.35
N ALA A 16 -4.00 7.97 2.07
CA ALA A 16 -4.49 9.20 1.45
C ALA A 16 -3.44 9.90 0.58
N ILE A 17 -3.89 10.40 -0.59
CA ILE A 17 -3.15 11.32 -1.45
C ILE A 17 -3.99 12.59 -1.68
N GLU A 18 -5.23 12.44 -2.18
CA GLU A 18 -6.12 13.58 -2.51
C GLU A 18 -6.46 14.47 -1.31
N HIS A 19 -6.65 13.88 -0.12
CA HIS A 19 -7.09 14.59 1.09
C HIS A 19 -5.99 14.72 2.15
N SER A 20 -4.75 14.32 1.86
CA SER A 20 -3.64 14.48 2.79
C SER A 20 -3.04 15.89 2.71
N ALA A 21 -2.62 16.44 3.86
CA ALA A 21 -1.99 17.75 3.96
C ALA A 21 -0.66 17.83 3.18
N ASP A 22 0.10 16.74 3.11
CA ASP A 22 1.39 16.64 2.42
C ASP A 22 1.33 15.71 1.20
N GLY A 23 0.13 15.35 0.74
CA GLY A 23 -0.06 14.30 -0.29
C GLY A 23 0.26 12.89 0.21
N GLY A 24 0.49 12.72 1.51
CA GLY A 24 0.82 11.46 2.15
C GLY A 24 2.26 11.03 1.90
N ARG A 25 3.18 11.97 1.63
CA ARG A 25 4.56 11.68 1.25
C ARG A 25 5.42 11.29 2.44
N LYS A 26 5.38 12.06 3.53
CA LYS A 26 6.39 11.92 4.60
C LYS A 26 6.44 10.52 5.19
N TRP A 27 5.29 9.97 5.59
CA TRP A 27 5.25 8.64 6.22
C TRP A 27 5.67 7.53 5.25
N ARG A 28 5.38 7.69 3.95
CA ARG A 28 5.77 6.74 2.92
C ARG A 28 7.27 6.77 2.68
N GLU A 29 7.87 7.96 2.64
CA GLU A 29 9.33 8.13 2.56
C GLU A 29 10.03 7.45 3.76
N ASP A 30 9.58 7.78 4.98
CA ASP A 30 10.13 7.23 6.22
C ASP A 30 10.01 5.69 6.25
N LEU A 31 8.82 5.15 5.95
CA LEU A 31 8.59 3.70 5.92
C LEU A 31 9.34 3.02 4.76
N ALA A 32 9.42 3.63 3.59
CA ALA A 32 10.11 3.04 2.44
C ALA A 32 11.62 2.91 2.69
N VAL A 33 12.24 3.86 3.41
CA VAL A 33 13.63 3.74 3.88
C VAL A 33 13.77 2.51 4.78
N PHE A 34 12.89 2.37 5.79
CA PHE A 34 12.91 1.21 6.68
C PHE A 34 12.75 -0.12 5.92
N LEU A 35 11.81 -0.22 5.00
CA LEU A 35 11.54 -1.45 4.25
C LEU A 35 12.72 -1.81 3.32
N ARG A 36 13.28 -0.83 2.62
CA ARG A 36 14.40 -1.04 1.69
C ARG A 36 15.69 -1.36 2.42
N GLU A 37 16.08 -0.51 3.37
CA GLU A 37 17.39 -0.60 4.01
C GLU A 37 17.38 -1.57 5.20
N GLY A 38 16.25 -1.66 5.91
CA GLY A 38 16.11 -2.51 7.10
C GLY A 38 15.73 -3.95 6.80
N LEU A 39 14.92 -4.19 5.76
CA LEU A 39 14.39 -5.52 5.43
C LEU A 39 14.77 -6.01 4.02
N GLY A 40 15.41 -5.18 3.20
CA GLY A 40 15.79 -5.54 1.83
C GLY A 40 14.59 -5.72 0.89
N HIS A 41 13.48 -5.03 1.17
CA HIS A 41 12.27 -5.11 0.37
C HIS A 41 12.26 -4.07 -0.76
N GLU A 42 11.61 -4.43 -1.85
CA GLU A 42 11.18 -3.46 -2.85
C GLU A 42 9.88 -2.78 -2.39
N VAL A 43 9.71 -1.51 -2.74
CA VAL A 43 8.57 -0.70 -2.27
C VAL A 43 7.99 0.09 -3.42
N TYR A 44 6.70 -0.12 -3.68
CA TYR A 44 5.91 0.70 -4.59
C TYR A 44 5.11 1.75 -3.80
N ASP A 45 5.34 3.01 -4.12
CA ASP A 45 4.63 4.17 -3.57
C ASP A 45 3.82 4.85 -4.69
N PRO A 46 2.47 4.75 -4.66
CA PRO A 46 1.61 5.39 -5.65
C PRO A 46 1.68 6.92 -5.67
N ALA A 47 2.12 7.55 -4.57
CA ALA A 47 2.29 9.00 -4.46
C ALA A 47 3.60 9.47 -5.12
N ALA A 48 4.61 8.60 -5.20
CA ALA A 48 5.87 8.88 -5.89
C ALA A 48 5.82 8.55 -7.39
N ASP A 49 4.94 7.65 -7.81
CA ASP A 49 4.65 7.36 -9.23
C ASP A 49 3.62 8.36 -9.80
N GLU A 50 4.05 9.61 -9.99
CA GLU A 50 3.16 10.70 -10.42
C GLU A 50 2.64 10.50 -11.85
N ARG A 51 3.45 9.87 -12.72
CA ARG A 51 3.12 9.68 -14.13
C ARG A 51 2.26 8.45 -14.38
N LYS A 52 2.50 7.35 -13.65
CA LYS A 52 1.86 6.04 -13.92
C LYS A 52 1.97 5.69 -15.41
N ASN A 53 0.84 5.34 -16.05
CA ASN A 53 0.72 5.13 -17.49
C ASN A 53 0.07 6.29 -18.25
N LEU A 54 0.07 7.50 -17.68
CA LEU A 54 -0.56 8.66 -18.31
C LEU A 54 0.33 9.28 -19.39
N THR A 55 -0.31 9.83 -20.43
CA THR A 55 0.34 10.73 -21.37
C THR A 55 0.59 12.10 -20.72
N GLU A 56 1.51 12.90 -21.27
CA GLU A 56 1.82 14.24 -20.76
C GLU A 56 0.57 15.16 -20.73
N GLU A 57 -0.31 15.04 -21.73
CA GLU A 57 -1.55 15.82 -21.77
C GLU A 57 -2.52 15.40 -20.66
N GLU A 58 -2.67 14.09 -20.44
CA GLU A 58 -3.52 13.56 -19.37
C GLU A 58 -3.00 13.98 -18.00
N LEU A 59 -1.70 13.83 -17.75
CA LEU A 59 -1.07 14.22 -16.50
C LEU A 59 -1.28 15.71 -16.20
N ALA A 60 -1.07 16.58 -17.20
CA ALA A 60 -1.25 18.01 -17.05
C ALA A 60 -2.73 18.44 -16.95
N GLY A 61 -3.66 17.63 -17.43
CA GLY A 61 -5.05 18.03 -17.68
C GLY A 61 -6.13 17.37 -16.84
N PHE A 62 -5.90 16.17 -16.31
CA PHE A 62 -7.02 15.40 -15.78
C PHE A 62 -7.74 16.09 -14.61
N ARG A 63 -7.01 16.78 -13.73
CA ARG A 63 -7.62 17.47 -12.58
C ARG A 63 -8.62 18.56 -13.00
N ARG A 64 -8.31 19.35 -14.04
CA ARG A 64 -9.23 20.38 -14.57
C ARG A 64 -10.44 19.76 -15.28
N TRP A 65 -10.24 18.63 -15.96
CA TRP A 65 -11.31 17.92 -16.65
C TRP A 65 -12.39 17.39 -15.72
N LYS A 66 -12.13 17.25 -14.41
CA LYS A 66 -13.17 16.91 -13.42
C LYS A 66 -14.39 17.84 -13.52
N LEU A 67 -14.18 19.11 -13.89
CA LEU A 67 -15.24 20.10 -14.09
C LEU A 67 -15.51 20.38 -15.58
N GLU A 68 -14.45 20.46 -16.39
CA GLU A 68 -14.55 20.91 -17.79
C GLU A 68 -14.98 19.80 -18.77
N ASP A 69 -14.54 18.56 -18.51
CA ASP A 69 -14.82 17.39 -19.36
C ASP A 69 -14.87 16.11 -18.49
N PRO A 70 -15.99 15.88 -17.78
CA PRO A 70 -16.11 14.76 -16.86
C PRO A 70 -15.97 13.38 -17.55
N THR A 71 -16.25 13.29 -18.85
CA THR A 71 -16.05 12.06 -19.61
C THR A 71 -14.57 11.74 -19.71
N ARG A 72 -13.77 12.70 -20.17
CA ARG A 72 -12.32 12.56 -20.28
C ARG A 72 -11.65 12.35 -18.93
N PHE A 73 -12.11 13.06 -17.89
CA PHE A 73 -11.66 12.83 -16.51
C PHE A 73 -11.85 11.37 -16.08
N ARG A 74 -13.04 10.81 -16.30
CA ARG A 74 -13.35 9.42 -15.93
C ARG A 74 -12.49 8.42 -16.70
N GLU A 75 -12.19 8.67 -17.97
CA GLU A 75 -11.29 7.83 -18.76
C GLU A 75 -9.87 7.80 -18.17
N VAL A 76 -9.32 8.96 -17.82
CA VAL A 76 -7.99 9.05 -17.20
C VAL A 76 -7.97 8.41 -15.81
N VAL A 77 -8.95 8.72 -14.95
CA VAL A 77 -9.00 8.14 -13.60
C VAL A 77 -9.15 6.62 -13.65
N ARG A 78 -9.85 6.06 -14.65
CA ARG A 78 -9.89 4.60 -14.83
C ARG A 78 -8.53 4.01 -15.18
N LYS A 79 -7.68 4.72 -15.94
CA LYS A 79 -6.29 4.28 -16.19
C LYS A 79 -5.47 4.26 -14.91
N ILE A 80 -5.62 5.28 -14.06
CA ILE A 80 -4.98 5.35 -12.74
C ILE A 80 -5.43 4.19 -11.86
N ILE A 81 -6.75 3.95 -11.76
CA ILE A 81 -7.31 2.83 -11.00
C ILE A 81 -6.74 1.51 -11.51
N ALA A 82 -6.80 1.25 -12.82
CA ALA A 82 -6.28 0.02 -13.40
C ALA A 82 -4.80 -0.16 -13.08
N TRP A 83 -3.97 0.88 -13.26
CA TRP A 83 -2.54 0.84 -12.97
C TRP A 83 -2.23 0.42 -11.53
N ASP A 84 -2.91 1.05 -10.57
CA ASP A 84 -2.67 0.79 -9.16
C ASP A 84 -3.16 -0.60 -8.74
N LEU A 85 -4.33 -1.04 -9.21
CA LEU A 85 -4.84 -2.37 -8.91
C LEU A 85 -4.03 -3.48 -9.59
N ASP A 86 -3.60 -3.29 -10.84
CA ASP A 86 -2.74 -4.23 -11.58
C ASP A 86 -1.40 -4.43 -10.84
N ARG A 87 -0.84 -3.36 -10.25
CA ARG A 87 0.36 -3.45 -9.40
C ARG A 87 0.13 -4.31 -8.17
N ILE A 88 -0.99 -4.09 -7.48
CA ILE A 88 -1.37 -4.89 -6.32
C ILE A 88 -1.57 -6.35 -6.73
N GLU A 89 -2.16 -6.63 -7.89
CA GLU A 89 -2.38 -8.00 -8.37
C GLU A 89 -1.09 -8.71 -8.72
N SER A 90 -0.26 -8.08 -9.55
CA SER A 90 0.86 -8.74 -10.24
C SER A 90 2.21 -8.58 -9.55
N ASP A 91 2.44 -7.50 -8.80
CA ASP A 91 3.78 -7.08 -8.38
C ASP A 91 3.85 -6.60 -6.92
N THR A 92 3.04 -7.23 -6.06
CA THR A 92 2.99 -6.94 -4.63
C THR A 92 2.86 -8.24 -3.86
N ASP A 93 3.67 -8.43 -2.81
CA ASP A 93 3.56 -9.59 -1.92
C ASP A 93 2.71 -9.27 -0.68
N TYR A 94 2.77 -8.02 -0.19
CA TYR A 94 1.90 -7.53 0.88
C TYR A 94 1.63 -6.02 0.77
N LEU A 95 0.57 -5.57 1.43
CA LEU A 95 0.15 -4.17 1.43
C LEU A 95 0.26 -3.59 2.85
N VAL A 96 0.80 -2.37 2.94
CA VAL A 96 0.75 -1.54 4.15
C VAL A 96 -0.20 -0.39 3.88
N ALA A 97 -1.20 -0.20 4.74
CA ALA A 97 -2.17 0.88 4.63
C ALA A 97 -2.11 1.81 5.84
N LEU A 98 -1.90 3.11 5.63
CA LEU A 98 -2.17 4.13 6.65
C LEU A 98 -3.62 4.58 6.53
N TRP A 99 -4.43 4.28 7.55
CA TRP A 99 -5.86 4.59 7.58
C TRP A 99 -6.17 5.72 8.56
N ASP A 100 -6.37 6.91 8.02
CA ASP A 100 -6.76 8.12 8.73
C ASP A 100 -8.07 8.69 8.17
N ARG A 101 -8.50 9.85 8.68
CA ARG A 101 -9.70 10.53 8.19
C ARG A 101 -9.58 10.92 6.72
N ALA A 102 -8.39 11.28 6.24
CA ALA A 102 -8.17 11.65 4.84
C ALA A 102 -8.35 10.45 3.91
N ALA A 103 -7.85 9.27 4.31
CA ALA A 103 -8.02 8.02 3.58
C ALA A 103 -9.50 7.60 3.58
N SER A 104 -10.19 7.78 4.72
CA SER A 104 -11.62 7.48 4.85
C SER A 104 -12.53 8.38 3.99
N ALA A 105 -12.06 9.58 3.63
CA ALA A 105 -12.79 10.50 2.76
C ALA A 105 -12.62 10.16 1.26
N GLY A 106 -11.58 9.38 0.92
CA GLY A 106 -11.30 8.93 -0.44
C GLY A 106 -11.77 7.50 -0.71
N GLY A 107 -11.80 7.12 -1.99
CA GLY A 107 -12.15 5.75 -2.42
C GLY A 107 -10.96 4.80 -2.62
N GLY A 108 -9.76 5.35 -2.87
CA GLY A 108 -8.59 4.58 -3.33
C GLY A 108 -8.11 3.55 -2.31
N THR A 109 -7.70 4.01 -1.12
CA THR A 109 -7.15 3.16 -0.06
C THR A 109 -8.10 2.01 0.33
N ALA A 110 -9.41 2.28 0.41
CA ALA A 110 -10.40 1.24 0.71
C ALA A 110 -10.48 0.16 -0.39
N ALA A 111 -10.41 0.57 -1.66
CA ALA A 111 -10.41 -0.35 -2.79
C ALA A 111 -9.13 -1.21 -2.82
N GLU A 112 -7.97 -0.59 -2.61
CA GLU A 112 -6.67 -1.25 -2.58
C GLU A 112 -6.57 -2.29 -1.44
N VAL A 113 -6.97 -1.91 -0.22
CA VAL A 113 -7.04 -2.81 0.94
C VAL A 113 -7.98 -4.00 0.67
N THR A 114 -9.17 -3.73 0.13
CA THR A 114 -10.15 -4.78 -0.17
C THR A 114 -9.64 -5.75 -1.23
N LEU A 115 -8.97 -5.24 -2.26
CA LEU A 115 -8.38 -6.07 -3.32
C LEU A 115 -7.27 -6.96 -2.78
N ALA A 116 -6.32 -6.39 -2.01
CA ALA A 116 -5.24 -7.16 -1.40
C ALA A 116 -5.78 -8.30 -0.53
N TYR A 117 -6.77 -8.02 0.33
CA TYR A 117 -7.48 -9.04 1.09
C TYR A 117 -8.11 -10.11 0.19
N ARG A 118 -8.82 -9.71 -0.86
CA ARG A 118 -9.52 -10.63 -1.77
C ARG A 118 -8.57 -11.59 -2.48
N LEU A 119 -7.34 -11.14 -2.73
CA LEU A 119 -6.24 -11.90 -3.32
C LEU A 119 -5.46 -12.76 -2.30
N GLY A 120 -5.80 -12.68 -1.01
CA GLY A 120 -5.11 -13.41 0.05
C GLY A 120 -3.73 -12.82 0.39
N LYS A 121 -3.45 -11.57 0.01
CA LYS A 121 -2.20 -10.89 0.34
C LYS A 121 -2.28 -10.30 1.75
N PRO A 122 -1.23 -10.40 2.57
CA PRO A 122 -1.23 -9.78 3.89
C PRO A 122 -1.47 -8.27 3.79
N VAL A 123 -2.38 -7.77 4.63
CA VAL A 123 -2.69 -6.35 4.77
C VAL A 123 -2.33 -5.91 6.18
N TYR A 124 -1.34 -5.05 6.30
CA TYR A 124 -0.96 -4.43 7.56
C TYR A 124 -1.51 -3.02 7.64
N LEU A 125 -2.47 -2.79 8.53
CA LEU A 125 -3.18 -1.53 8.64
C LEU A 125 -2.65 -0.71 9.82
N VAL A 126 -2.13 0.49 9.58
CA VAL A 126 -1.81 1.46 10.63
C VAL A 126 -3.02 2.38 10.79
N LEU A 127 -3.68 2.30 11.93
CA LEU A 127 -4.91 3.02 12.22
C LEU A 127 -4.60 4.36 12.91
N ALA A 128 -4.69 5.45 12.15
CA ALA A 128 -4.42 6.81 12.60
C ALA A 128 -5.71 7.62 12.88
N MET A 129 -6.77 6.92 13.32
CA MET A 129 -8.05 7.50 13.74
C MET A 129 -8.74 6.57 14.76
N PRO A 130 -9.73 7.04 15.54
CA PRO A 130 -10.46 6.17 16.46
C PRO A 130 -11.11 4.99 15.74
N ALA A 131 -10.91 3.77 16.26
CA ALA A 131 -11.43 2.54 15.64
C ALA A 131 -12.96 2.54 15.48
N ALA A 132 -13.69 3.17 16.41
CA ALA A 132 -15.14 3.32 16.35
C ALA A 132 -15.63 4.15 15.15
N GLU A 133 -14.76 4.95 14.55
CA GLU A 133 -15.06 5.79 13.39
C GLU A 133 -14.51 5.20 12.08
N ALA A 134 -13.64 4.20 12.18
CA ALA A 134 -13.06 3.55 11.01
C ALA A 134 -14.07 2.63 10.33
N SER A 135 -13.92 2.45 9.02
CA SER A 135 -14.76 1.55 8.26
C SER A 135 -14.56 0.11 8.75
N GLY A 136 -15.63 -0.52 9.23
CA GLY A 136 -15.60 -1.94 9.62
C GLY A 136 -15.18 -2.86 8.46
N TRP A 137 -15.46 -2.47 7.21
CA TRP A 137 -15.01 -3.18 6.02
C TRP A 137 -13.48 -3.16 5.88
N VAL A 138 -12.86 -2.01 6.08
CA VAL A 138 -11.40 -1.85 5.98
C VAL A 138 -10.69 -2.55 7.13
N LEU A 139 -11.21 -2.40 8.36
CA LEU A 139 -10.67 -3.11 9.53
C LEU A 139 -10.71 -4.63 9.34
N SER A 140 -11.81 -5.15 8.78
CA SER A 140 -11.99 -6.60 8.58
C SER A 140 -11.16 -7.17 7.43
N ALA A 141 -10.72 -6.33 6.49
CA ALA A 141 -9.81 -6.71 5.41
C ALA A 141 -8.33 -6.74 5.86
N ALA A 142 -8.01 -6.17 7.02
CA ALA A 142 -6.66 -6.20 7.56
C ALA A 142 -6.30 -7.59 8.10
N THR A 143 -5.07 -8.02 7.83
CA THR A 143 -4.45 -9.19 8.48
C THR A 143 -4.09 -8.85 9.92
N GLU A 144 -3.48 -7.68 10.13
CA GLU A 144 -3.14 -7.14 11.44
C GLU A 144 -3.35 -5.61 11.43
N VAL A 145 -3.74 -5.06 12.59
CA VAL A 145 -3.98 -3.62 12.79
C VAL A 145 -3.02 -3.10 13.87
N PHE A 146 -2.42 -1.94 13.61
CA PHE A 146 -1.44 -1.30 14.47
C PHE A 146 -1.85 0.14 14.79
N ASP A 147 -1.56 0.59 16.01
CA ASP A 147 -1.86 1.96 16.44
C ASP A 147 -0.84 2.99 15.91
N ASN A 148 0.33 2.53 15.45
CA ASN A 148 1.40 3.39 14.94
C ASN A 148 2.41 2.63 14.07
N LEU A 149 3.23 3.38 13.33
CA LEU A 149 4.26 2.83 12.44
C LEU A 149 5.33 2.04 13.20
N GLY A 150 5.73 2.44 14.41
CA GLY A 150 6.76 1.72 15.17
C GLY A 150 6.33 0.30 15.56
N ALA A 151 5.06 0.10 15.92
CA ALA A 151 4.50 -1.23 16.17
C ALA A 151 4.50 -2.09 14.90
N LEU A 152 4.13 -1.50 13.76
CA LEU A 152 4.24 -2.17 12.45
C LEU A 152 5.68 -2.56 12.13
N GLU A 153 6.64 -1.64 12.25
CA GLU A 153 8.04 -1.90 11.94
C GLU A 153 8.61 -3.04 12.80
N SER A 154 8.25 -3.07 14.09
CA SER A 154 8.64 -4.14 15.00
C SER A 154 8.11 -5.49 14.51
N ARG A 155 6.83 -5.54 14.13
CA ARG A 155 6.19 -6.75 13.61
C ARG A 155 6.81 -7.22 12.30
N LEU A 156 7.12 -6.31 11.38
CA LEU A 156 7.76 -6.65 10.11
C LEU A 156 9.19 -7.16 10.31
N ARG A 157 9.93 -6.63 11.30
CA ARG A 157 11.25 -7.19 11.67
C ARG A 157 11.14 -8.61 12.20
N GLU A 158 10.12 -8.92 13.00
CA GLU A 158 9.89 -10.29 13.47
C GLU A 158 9.60 -11.26 12.32
N ASN A 159 8.79 -10.83 11.34
CA ASN A 159 8.38 -11.69 10.23
C ASN A 159 9.48 -11.84 9.16
N PHE A 160 10.22 -10.77 8.86
CA PHE A 160 11.12 -10.70 7.70
C PHE A 160 12.59 -10.42 8.05
N GLY A 161 12.90 -10.14 9.31
CA GLY A 161 14.25 -9.82 9.75
C GLY A 161 15.21 -11.02 9.69
N PRO A 162 16.52 -10.78 9.88
CA PRO A 162 17.55 -11.81 9.73
C PRO A 162 17.33 -13.05 10.61
N ASP A 163 16.70 -12.88 11.77
CA ASP A 163 16.45 -13.93 12.75
C ASP A 163 15.10 -14.64 12.57
N SER A 164 14.23 -14.19 11.65
CA SER A 164 12.88 -14.77 11.44
C SER A 164 12.87 -16.19 10.90
N ARG A 165 14.03 -16.74 10.52
CA ARG A 165 14.21 -18.10 9.98
C ARG A 165 14.93 -19.09 10.90
N ARG A 166 15.14 -18.78 12.19
CA ARG A 166 15.91 -19.66 13.09
C ARG A 166 15.14 -20.85 13.69
N GLU A 167 13.83 -20.95 13.52
CA GLU A 167 13.05 -22.04 14.16
C GLU A 167 12.81 -23.28 13.28
N ASP A 168 13.00 -23.22 11.96
CA ASP A 168 12.76 -24.38 11.06
C ASP A 168 13.94 -25.35 10.95
N SER A 169 15.04 -25.14 11.69
CA SER A 169 16.24 -25.98 11.62
C SER A 169 16.64 -26.64 12.94
N ALA A 170 15.68 -27.00 13.80
CA ALA A 170 15.94 -27.94 14.89
C ALA A 170 15.78 -29.38 14.37
N PRO A 171 16.85 -30.18 14.28
CA PRO A 171 16.69 -31.59 13.94
C PRO A 171 15.92 -32.29 15.07
N LEU A 172 14.80 -32.91 14.71
CA LEU A 172 14.10 -33.88 15.55
C LEU A 172 15.12 -34.94 15.99
N ARG A 173 15.34 -35.04 17.31
CA ARG A 173 16.09 -36.13 17.94
C ARG A 173 15.24 -37.40 18.00
#